data_AF-A0A067NK03-F1
#
_entry.id   AF-A0A067NK03-F1
#
_cell.length_a   1.000
_cell.length_b   1.000
_cell.length_c   1.000
_cell.angle_alpha   90.00
_cell.angle_beta   90.00
_cell.angle_gamma   90.00
#
_symmetry.space_group_name_H-M   'P 1'
#
loop_
_entity.id
_entity.type
_entity.pdbx_description
1 polymer ?
#
loop_
_entity_poly.entity_id
_entity_poly.type
_entity_poly.pdbx_seq_one_letter_code
_entity_poly.pdbx_strand_id
1 'polypeptide(L)'
;LLTGIVLTLVAVLFIHLIFTAQYHWPLAPVNYVLQISGVTTLLISLIATLHVVLSATLDESKNWPYMLSYIAVDVPPSDSSMSEEHGKEWTTAEKATWMVMNASTSGLIQITHIQFLTLLYPSRLEGRLIFLLLGPLAILSAVMQLLPIHGSEAVLEVASAVRNV
;
A
#
# COMPACT_ATOMS: atom_id res chain seq x y z
N LEU A 1 1.34 2.99 -16.04
CA LEU A 1 0.36 2.01 -16.58
C LEU A 1 -0.19 1.10 -15.47
N LEU A 2 0.66 0.35 -14.76
CA LEU A 2 0.24 -0.53 -13.65
C LEU A 2 -0.60 0.21 -12.60
N THR A 3 -0.14 1.35 -12.09
CA THR A 3 -0.89 2.17 -11.11
C THR A 3 -2.29 2.55 -11.59
N GLY A 4 -2.46 2.85 -12.89
CA GLY A 4 -3.75 3.16 -13.49
C GLY A 4 -4.69 1.95 -13.56
N ILE A 5 -4.17 0.77 -13.91
CA ILE A 5 -4.93 -0.49 -13.90
C ILE A 5 -5.36 -0.84 -12.47
N VAL A 6 -4.45 -0.75 -11.50
CA VAL A 6 -4.77 -1.03 -10.10
C VAL A 6 -5.81 -0.04 -9.59
N LEU A 7 -5.68 1.25 -9.93
CA LEU A 7 -6.67 2.27 -9.57
C LEU A 7 -8.07 1.97 -10.10
N THR A 8 -8.20 1.59 -11.38
CA THR A 8 -9.51 1.28 -11.96
C THR A 8 -10.13 0.04 -11.33
N LEU A 9 -9.34 -1.02 -11.10
CA LEU A 9 -9.82 -2.23 -10.44
C LEU A 9 -10.28 -1.96 -9.00
N VAL A 10 -9.50 -1.18 -8.23
CA VAL A 10 -9.83 -0.80 -6.86
C VAL A 10 -11.07 0.10 -6.82
N ALA A 11 -11.22 1.04 -7.76
CA ALA A 11 -12.40 1.90 -7.84
C ALA A 11 -13.68 1.09 -8.16
N VAL A 12 -13.61 0.16 -9.12
CA VAL A 12 -14.73 -0.74 -9.44
C VAL A 12 -15.09 -1.62 -8.24
N LEU A 13 -14.08 -2.19 -7.57
CA LEU A 13 -14.29 -2.98 -6.36
C LEU A 13 -14.95 -2.17 -5.24
N PHE A 14 -14.51 -0.92 -5.03
CA PHE A 14 -15.09 -0.04 -4.02
C PHE A 14 -16.58 0.23 -4.28
N ILE A 15 -16.93 0.59 -5.51
CA ILE A 15 -18.32 0.82 -5.92
C ILE A 15 -19.15 -0.46 -5.72
N HIS A 16 -18.60 -1.60 -6.11
CA HIS A 16 -19.26 -2.90 -5.94
C HIS A 16 -19.54 -3.22 -4.47
N LEU A 17 -18.57 -2.98 -3.57
CA LEU A 17 -18.73 -3.22 -2.13
C LEU A 17 -19.78 -2.30 -1.50
N ILE A 18 -19.92 -1.06 -1.97
CA ILE A 18 -20.98 -0.15 -1.52
C ILE A 18 -22.35 -0.67 -1.96
N PHE A 19 -22.50 -1.06 -3.24
CA PHE A 19 -23.79 -1.54 -3.73
C PHE A 19 -24.21 -2.89 -3.15
N THR A 20 -23.24 -3.74 -2.82
CA THR A 20 -23.51 -5.05 -2.21
C THR A 20 -23.47 -5.02 -0.68
N ALA A 21 -23.39 -3.84 -0.07
CA ALA A 21 -23.33 -3.64 1.39
C ALA A 21 -24.50 -4.32 2.11
N GLN A 22 -25.71 -4.16 1.57
CA GLN A 22 -26.95 -4.69 2.16
C GLN A 22 -26.92 -6.22 2.28
N TYR A 23 -26.17 -6.90 1.40
CA TYR A 23 -26.05 -8.35 1.42
C TYR A 23 -24.89 -8.81 2.31
N HIS A 24 -23.71 -8.20 2.20
CA HIS A 24 -22.51 -8.70 2.87
C HIS A 24 -22.45 -8.34 4.37
N TRP A 25 -23.02 -7.21 4.76
CA TRP A 25 -23.05 -6.77 6.16
C TRP A 25 -23.69 -7.80 7.12
N PRO A 26 -24.90 -8.35 6.84
CA PRO A 26 -25.50 -9.35 7.74
C PRO A 26 -24.81 -10.72 7.70
N LEU A 27 -24.13 -11.11 6.62
CA LEU A 27 -23.51 -12.43 6.49
C LEU A 27 -22.14 -12.51 7.20
N ALA A 28 -21.27 -11.52 6.99
CA ALA A 28 -19.90 -11.55 7.50
C ALA A 28 -19.40 -10.13 7.82
N PRO A 29 -19.90 -9.49 8.91
CA PRO A 29 -19.68 -8.08 9.19
C PRO A 29 -18.21 -7.71 9.35
N VAL A 30 -17.42 -8.59 10.00
CA VAL A 30 -15.98 -8.36 10.21
C VAL A 30 -15.22 -8.32 8.89
N ASN A 31 -15.46 -9.29 8.01
CA ASN A 31 -14.82 -9.33 6.70
C ASN A 31 -15.23 -8.14 5.83
N TYR A 32 -16.51 -7.73 5.91
CA TYR A 32 -16.99 -6.58 5.15
C TYR A 32 -16.32 -5.27 5.60
N VAL A 33 -16.21 -5.01 6.90
CA VAL A 33 -15.52 -3.82 7.42
C VAL A 33 -14.04 -3.83 7.06
N LEU A 34 -13.38 -4.99 7.16
CA LEU A 34 -11.98 -5.14 6.76
C LEU A 34 -11.78 -4.87 5.27
N GLN A 35 -12.65 -5.39 4.39
CA GLN A 35 -12.59 -5.15 2.95
C GLN A 35 -12.82 -3.68 2.60
N ILE A 36 -13.81 -3.03 3.21
CA ILE A 36 -14.05 -1.59 3.00
C ILE A 36 -12.84 -0.78 3.45
N SER A 37 -12.29 -1.05 4.65
CA SER A 37 -11.11 -0.32 5.15
C SER A 37 -9.85 -0.54 4.31
N GLY A 38 -9.62 -1.76 3.81
CA GLY A 38 -8.49 -2.07 2.94
C GLY A 38 -8.61 -1.37 1.58
N VAL A 39 -9.79 -1.42 0.97
CA VAL A 39 -10.05 -0.79 -0.33
C VAL A 39 -9.98 0.73 -0.25
N THR A 40 -10.51 1.36 0.82
CA THR A 40 -10.43 2.82 0.98
C THR A 40 -8.99 3.28 1.21
N THR A 41 -8.23 2.58 2.06
CA THR A 41 -6.83 2.93 2.35
C THR A 41 -5.97 2.77 1.09
N LEU A 42 -6.16 1.69 0.33
CA LEU A 42 -5.47 1.48 -0.94
C LEU A 42 -5.86 2.54 -1.98
N LEU A 43 -7.13 2.93 -2.06
CA LEU A 43 -7.58 3.98 -2.97
C LEU A 43 -6.91 5.32 -2.64
N ILE A 44 -6.85 5.70 -1.36
CA ILE A 44 -6.16 6.92 -0.91
C ILE A 44 -4.68 6.87 -1.29
N SER A 45 -4.00 5.73 -1.05
CA SER A 45 -2.59 5.53 -1.40
C SER A 45 -2.34 5.67 -2.91
N LEU A 46 -3.22 5.11 -3.74
CA LEU A 46 -3.12 5.21 -5.20
C LEU A 46 -3.36 6.63 -5.70
N ILE A 47 -4.35 7.34 -5.14
CA ILE A 47 -4.61 8.75 -5.47
C ILE A 47 -3.40 9.61 -5.06
N ALA A 48 -2.84 9.40 -3.87
CA ALA A 48 -1.65 10.12 -3.40
C ALA A 48 -0.44 9.86 -4.32
N THR A 49 -0.20 8.60 -4.70
CA THR A 49 0.86 8.23 -5.64
C THR A 49 0.66 8.92 -6.99
N LEU A 50 -0.55 8.85 -7.53
CA LEU A 50 -0.89 9.47 -8.82
C LEU A 50 -0.68 10.98 -8.77
N HIS A 51 -1.11 11.63 -7.69
CA HIS A 51 -0.93 13.06 -7.49
C HIS A 51 0.56 13.45 -7.49
N VAL A 52 1.40 12.75 -6.71
CA VAL A 52 2.86 13.00 -6.67
C VAL A 52 3.48 12.84 -8.05
N VAL A 53 3.17 11.74 -8.75
CA VAL A 53 3.70 11.45 -10.09
C VAL A 53 3.26 12.52 -11.09
N LEU A 54 1.98 12.90 -11.10
CA LEU A 54 1.46 13.92 -12.01
C LEU A 54 2.03 15.31 -11.71
N SER A 55 2.17 15.69 -10.43
CA SER A 55 2.80 16.95 -10.04
C SER A 55 4.26 17.02 -10.53
N ALA A 56 5.05 15.98 -10.30
CA ALA A 56 6.42 15.91 -10.79
C ALA A 56 6.48 15.99 -12.33
N THR A 57 5.58 15.28 -13.00
CA THR A 57 5.48 15.29 -14.47
C THR A 57 5.09 16.67 -15.01
N LEU A 58 4.17 17.37 -14.35
CA LEU A 58 3.76 18.73 -14.72
C LEU A 58 4.89 19.73 -14.53
N ASP A 59 5.69 19.60 -13.48
CA ASP A 59 6.84 20.48 -13.25
C ASP A 59 7.94 20.24 -14.29
N GLU A 60 8.26 18.97 -14.60
CA GLU A 60 9.19 18.63 -15.68
C GLU A 60 8.74 19.19 -17.03
N SER A 61 7.43 19.13 -17.32
CA SER A 61 6.88 19.63 -18.59
C SER A 61 7.07 21.14 -18.81
N LYS A 62 7.26 21.93 -17.73
CA LYS A 62 7.51 23.38 -17.81
C LYS A 62 8.94 23.69 -18.27
N ASN A 63 9.89 22.83 -17.91
CA ASN A 63 11.30 23.00 -18.24
C ASN A 63 11.64 22.31 -19.57
N TRP A 64 11.06 21.14 -19.84
CA TRP A 64 11.29 20.35 -21.05
C TRP A 64 9.97 19.92 -21.73
N PRO A 65 9.37 20.77 -22.59
CA PRO A 65 8.01 20.57 -23.12
C PRO A 65 7.82 19.32 -24.00
N TYR A 66 8.91 18.68 -24.45
CA TYR A 66 8.87 17.50 -25.32
C TYR A 66 9.62 16.28 -24.76
N MET A 67 10.13 16.35 -23.52
CA MET A 67 10.93 15.27 -22.92
C MET A 67 10.33 14.87 -21.57
N LEU A 68 9.39 13.94 -21.61
CA LEU A 68 8.89 13.27 -20.42
C LEU A 68 9.84 12.11 -20.10
N SER A 69 10.54 12.19 -18.97
CA SER A 69 11.36 11.06 -18.54
C SER A 69 10.47 9.83 -18.32
N TYR A 70 10.76 8.74 -19.04
CA TYR A 70 10.06 7.46 -18.88
C TYR A 70 10.52 6.70 -17.64
N ILE A 71 11.49 7.23 -16.89
CA ILE A 71 11.94 6.67 -15.62
C ILE A 71 10.84 6.84 -14.57
N ALA A 72 10.57 5.78 -13.81
CA ALA A 72 9.59 5.85 -12.74
C ALA A 72 10.03 6.90 -11.71
N VAL A 73 9.13 7.82 -11.36
CA VAL A 73 9.35 8.72 -10.23
C VAL A 73 9.34 7.86 -8.96
N ASP A 74 10.45 7.86 -8.23
CA ASP A 74 10.55 7.17 -6.94
C ASP A 74 9.64 7.84 -5.90
N VAL A 75 8.81 7.06 -5.21
CA VAL A 75 7.98 7.54 -4.11
C VAL A 75 8.16 6.64 -2.87
N PRO A 76 8.81 7.13 -1.80
CA PRO A 76 9.35 8.47 -1.63
C PRO A 76 10.63 8.69 -2.48
N PRO A 77 10.97 9.94 -2.84
CA PRO A 77 12.21 10.24 -3.56
C PRO A 77 13.41 9.72 -2.75
N SER A 78 14.30 8.98 -3.40
CA SER A 78 15.52 8.47 -2.77
C SER A 78 16.53 9.61 -2.57
N ASP A 79 17.15 9.67 -1.39
CA ASP A 79 18.09 10.75 -1.03
C ASP A 79 19.35 10.76 -1.92
N SER A 80 19.60 9.67 -2.65
CA SER A 80 20.80 9.45 -3.47
C SER A 80 20.64 9.73 -4.97
N SER A 81 19.43 9.93 -5.48
CA SER A 81 19.23 10.22 -6.91
C SER A 81 18.13 11.25 -7.12
N MET A 82 18.47 12.50 -6.83
CA MET A 82 18.21 13.70 -7.64
C MET A 82 18.75 14.89 -6.85
N SER A 83 20.08 14.92 -6.74
CA SER A 83 20.81 16.15 -6.46
C SER A 83 20.53 17.13 -7.62
N GLU A 84 20.06 18.31 -7.23
CA GLU A 84 20.38 19.64 -7.78
C GLU A 84 19.37 20.45 -8.60
N GLU A 85 18.31 19.89 -9.20
CA GLU A 85 17.33 20.77 -9.89
C GLU A 85 15.89 20.30 -9.71
N HIS A 86 15.12 21.07 -8.93
CA HIS A 86 13.63 21.10 -8.93
C HIS A 86 12.81 20.02 -8.20
N GLY A 87 13.35 19.33 -7.18
CA GLY A 87 12.54 18.50 -6.28
C GLY A 87 12.52 19.02 -4.84
N LYS A 88 11.35 19.38 -4.28
CA LYS A 88 11.22 19.68 -2.85
C LYS A 88 11.56 18.43 -2.05
N GLU A 89 12.65 18.47 -1.28
CA GLU A 89 13.02 17.38 -0.36
C GLU A 89 11.84 17.09 0.58
N TRP A 90 11.42 15.83 0.64
CA TRP A 90 10.31 15.43 1.50
C TRP A 90 10.75 15.56 2.95
N THR A 91 9.92 16.25 3.74
CA THR A 91 10.13 16.35 5.18
C THR A 91 10.08 14.96 5.81
N THR A 92 10.77 14.79 6.95
CA THR A 92 10.73 13.54 7.72
C THR A 92 9.30 13.12 8.06
N ALA A 93 8.41 14.09 8.30
CA ALA A 93 7.00 13.85 8.56
C ALA A 93 6.26 13.30 7.33
N GLU A 94 6.51 13.82 6.12
CA GLU A 94 5.93 13.32 4.87
C GLU A 94 6.43 11.90 4.55
N LYS A 95 7.74 11.65 4.69
CA LYS A 95 8.34 10.32 4.53
C LYS A 95 7.76 9.32 5.54
N ALA A 96 7.66 9.70 6.82
CA ALA A 96 7.09 8.84 7.85
C ALA A 96 5.61 8.54 7.59
N THR A 97 4.83 9.54 7.20
CA THR A 97 3.40 9.37 6.86
C THR A 97 3.23 8.42 5.67
N TRP A 98 4.09 8.52 4.66
CA TRP A 98 4.09 7.59 3.52
C TRP A 98 4.37 6.15 3.94
N MET A 99 5.37 5.94 4.79
CA MET A 99 5.71 4.60 5.30
C MET A 99 4.57 4.02 6.15
N VAL A 100 3.91 4.84 6.98
CA VAL A 100 2.73 4.44 7.75
C VAL A 100 1.56 4.08 6.83
N MET A 101 1.32 4.86 5.77
CA MET A 101 0.30 4.56 4.77
C MET A 101 0.57 3.23 4.06
N ASN A 102 1.82 2.94 3.70
CA ASN A 102 2.19 1.67 3.10
C ASN A 102 2.02 0.51 4.09
N ALA A 103 2.55 0.66 5.31
CA ALA A 103 2.44 -0.32 6.40
C ALA A 103 0.98 -0.69 6.70
N SER A 104 0.11 0.31 6.83
CA SER A 104 -1.32 0.12 7.06
C SER A 104 -2.02 -0.54 5.86
N THR A 105 -1.72 -0.10 4.63
CA THR A 105 -2.27 -0.70 3.40
C THR A 105 -1.91 -2.18 3.32
N SER A 106 -0.64 -2.53 3.51
CA SER A 106 -0.17 -3.91 3.46
C SER A 106 -0.75 -4.75 4.60
N GLY A 107 -0.78 -4.22 5.83
CA GLY A 107 -1.38 -4.90 6.97
C GLY A 107 -2.85 -5.21 6.75
N LEU A 108 -3.64 -4.24 6.26
CA LEU A 108 -5.05 -4.44 5.94
C LEU A 108 -5.27 -5.49 4.83
N ILE A 109 -4.45 -5.48 3.78
CA ILE A 109 -4.53 -6.48 2.70
C ILE A 109 -4.21 -7.88 3.24
N GLN A 110 -3.18 -8.03 4.07
CA GLN A 110 -2.83 -9.34 4.62
C GLN A 110 -3.89 -9.84 5.60
N ILE A 111 -4.42 -8.97 6.47
CA ILE A 111 -5.48 -9.32 7.41
C ILE A 111 -6.77 -9.70 6.68
N THR A 112 -7.16 -8.97 5.61
CA THR A 112 -8.32 -9.34 4.80
C THR A 112 -8.14 -10.70 4.13
N HIS A 113 -6.95 -11.02 3.62
CA HIS A 113 -6.66 -12.33 3.03
C HIS A 113 -6.71 -13.46 4.07
N ILE A 114 -6.15 -13.23 5.27
CA ILE A 114 -6.23 -14.18 6.39
C ILE A 114 -7.70 -14.41 6.77
N GLN A 115 -8.48 -13.34 6.91
CA GLN A 115 -9.90 -13.42 7.23
C GLN A 115 -10.66 -14.22 6.16
N PHE A 116 -10.35 -14.00 4.88
CA PHE A 116 -10.94 -14.77 3.79
C PHE A 116 -10.62 -16.27 3.89
N LEU A 117 -9.36 -16.63 4.15
CA LEU A 117 -8.97 -18.04 4.36
C LEU A 117 -9.69 -18.66 5.56
N THR A 118 -9.85 -17.94 6.66
CA THR A 118 -10.58 -18.45 7.83
C THR A 118 -12.07 -18.67 7.56
N LEU A 119 -12.65 -17.99 6.57
CA LEU A 119 -14.03 -18.24 6.12
C LEU A 119 -14.12 -19.46 5.19
N LEU A 120 -13.08 -19.75 4.39
CA LEU A 120 -13.04 -20.94 3.54
C LEU A 120 -12.86 -22.24 4.31
N TYR A 121 -12.15 -22.19 5.44
CA TYR A 121 -11.88 -23.35 6.31
C TYR A 121 -12.62 -23.21 7.64
N PRO A 122 -13.90 -23.62 7.72
CA PRO A 122 -14.77 -23.32 8.86
C PRO A 122 -14.44 -24.10 10.14
N SER A 123 -13.48 -25.03 10.12
CA SER A 123 -13.12 -25.78 11.32
C SER A 123 -12.40 -24.87 12.33
N ARG A 124 -12.78 -24.98 13.61
CA ARG A 124 -12.21 -24.14 14.68
C ARG A 124 -10.71 -24.34 14.86
N LEU A 125 -10.20 -25.53 14.53
CA LEU A 125 -8.77 -25.84 14.62
C LEU A 125 -8.00 -25.20 13.47
N GLU A 126 -8.50 -25.30 12.23
CA GLU A 126 -7.87 -24.68 11.06
C GLU A 126 -7.87 -23.16 11.19
N GLY A 127 -8.99 -22.54 11.59
CA GLY A 127 -9.05 -21.10 11.80
C GLY A 127 -8.04 -20.60 12.84
N ARG A 128 -7.84 -21.35 13.93
CA ARG A 128 -6.82 -21.02 14.95
C ARG A 128 -5.40 -21.20 14.43
N LEU A 129 -5.15 -22.26 13.67
CA LEU A 129 -3.84 -22.55 13.09
C LEU A 129 -3.45 -21.48 12.06
N ILE A 130 -4.39 -21.11 11.17
CA ILE A 130 -4.22 -20.05 10.17
C ILE A 130 -3.89 -18.73 10.88
N PHE A 131 -4.66 -18.34 11.90
CA PHE A 131 -4.44 -17.09 12.62
C PHE A 131 -3.11 -17.08 13.39
N LEU A 132 -2.73 -18.20 14.03
CA LEU A 132 -1.46 -18.32 14.76
C LEU A 132 -0.24 -18.30 13.85
N LEU A 133 -0.35 -18.85 12.64
CA LEU A 133 0.76 -18.90 11.69
C LEU A 133 0.90 -17.61 10.89
N LEU A 134 -0.20 -17.15 10.27
CA LEU A 134 -0.18 -16.03 9.32
C LEU A 134 -0.32 -14.67 10.01
N GLY A 135 -0.98 -14.60 11.17
CA GLY A 135 -1.16 -13.33 11.91
C GLY A 135 0.17 -12.67 12.29
N PRO A 136 1.10 -13.37 12.95
CA PRO A 136 2.40 -12.82 13.30
C PRO A 136 3.23 -12.43 12.07
N LEU A 137 3.16 -13.23 11.00
CA LEU A 137 3.85 -12.94 9.74
C LEU A 137 3.34 -11.64 9.10
N ALA A 138 2.02 -11.43 9.14
CA ALA A 138 1.41 -10.22 8.60
C ALA A 138 1.80 -8.96 9.37
N ILE A 139 1.86 -9.06 10.71
CA ILE A 139 2.34 -7.97 11.55
C ILE A 139 3.81 -7.66 11.24
N LEU A 140 4.65 -8.70 11.13
CA LEU A 140 6.06 -8.54 10.79
C LEU A 140 6.23 -7.85 9.43
N SER A 141 5.50 -8.28 8.40
CA SER A 141 5.57 -7.66 7.06
C SER A 141 5.14 -6.18 7.08
N ALA A 142 4.10 -5.83 7.84
CA ALA A 142 3.68 -4.43 8.01
C ALA A 142 4.72 -3.59 8.76
N VAL A 143 5.33 -4.12 9.82
CA VAL A 143 6.41 -3.44 10.58
C VAL A 143 7.66 -3.26 9.72
N MET A 144 7.98 -4.23 8.86
CA MET A 144 9.13 -4.16 7.96
C MET A 144 9.04 -2.99 6.97
N GLN A 145 7.83 -2.49 6.69
CA GLN A 145 7.63 -1.31 5.85
C GLN A 145 8.00 0.01 6.53
N LEU A 146 8.14 0.03 7.86
CA LEU A 146 8.57 1.19 8.66
C LEU A 146 10.08 1.21 8.91
N LEU A 147 10.79 0.09 8.70
CA LEU A 147 12.22 -0.01 8.96
C LEU A 147 13.14 0.89 8.12
N PRO A 148 12.80 1.30 6.88
CA PRO A 148 13.63 2.21 6.10
C PRO A 148 13.95 3.56 6.77
N ILE A 149 13.29 3.91 7.88
CA ILE A 149 13.57 5.12 8.67
C ILE A 149 14.95 5.08 9.34
N HIS A 150 15.48 3.90 9.69
CA HIS A 150 16.68 3.77 10.53
C HIS A 150 18.01 3.74 9.76
N GLY A 151 18.01 3.86 8.42
CA GLY A 151 19.20 4.14 7.61
C GLY A 151 20.33 3.10 7.62
N SER A 152 20.16 1.93 8.26
CA SER A 152 21.16 0.87 8.26
C SER A 152 20.98 -0.04 7.03
N GLU A 153 22.02 -0.18 6.21
CA GLU A 153 22.00 -0.98 4.97
C GLU A 153 21.65 -2.45 5.21
N ALA A 154 22.17 -3.06 6.28
CA ALA A 154 21.84 -4.45 6.65
C ALA A 154 20.36 -4.62 7.02
N VAL A 155 19.77 -3.62 7.65
CA VAL A 155 18.35 -3.63 8.03
C VAL A 155 17.46 -3.41 6.80
N LEU A 156 17.90 -2.57 5.85
CA LEU A 156 17.21 -2.35 4.58
C LEU A 156 17.18 -3.61 3.70
N GLU A 157 18.27 -4.37 3.64
CA GLU A 157 18.32 -5.62 2.88
C GLU A 157 17.32 -6.65 3.44
N VAL A 158 17.38 -6.90 4.76
CA VAL A 158 16.45 -7.83 5.43
C VAL A 158 15.00 -7.35 5.31
N ALA A 159 14.73 -6.05 5.50
CA ALA A 159 13.40 -5.48 5.36
C ALA A 159 12.87 -5.61 3.92
N SER A 160 13.72 -5.42 2.91
CA SER A 160 13.34 -5.58 1.50
C SER A 160 13.01 -7.03 1.16
N ALA A 161 13.77 -7.99 1.70
CA ALA A 161 13.52 -9.41 1.52
C ALA A 161 12.18 -9.81 2.14
N VAL A 162 11.89 -9.38 3.37
CA VAL A 162 10.63 -9.69 4.08
C VAL A 162 9.43 -8.96 3.47
N ARG A 163 9.61 -7.75 2.94
CA ARG A 163 8.55 -6.99 2.26
C ARG A 163 8.10 -7.65 0.95
N ASN A 164 8.99 -8.40 0.30
CA ASN A 164 8.75 -8.99 -1.03
C ASN A 164 8.29 -10.46 -0.98
N VAL A 165 7.91 -10.96 0.22
CA VAL A 165 7.24 -12.25 0.44
C VAL A 165 5.74 -12.03 0.50
#